data_AF-A0A7S9PU53-F1
#
_entry.id   AF-A0A7S9PU53-F1
#
_cell.length_a   1.000
_cell.length_b   1.000
_cell.length_c   1.000
_cell.angle_alpha   90.00
_cell.angle_beta   90.00
_cell.angle_gamma   90.00
#
_symmetry.space_group_name_H-M   'P 1'
#
loop_
_entity.id
_entity.type
_entity.pdbx_description
1 polymer ?
#
loop_
_entity_poly.entity_id
_entity_poly.type
_entity_poly.pdbx_seq_one_letter_code
_entity_poly.pdbx_strand_id
1 'polypeptide(L)'
;MPGLVNTAQAELFHTYQDGVDSPTLTGGSTRLPIPLHQDGGPLETLVDAYLHHEPLVGLPENIAVDGVKKKFGPFITARRAAIRYCLSVGLSPTAFPRTYLKVDKTQATLVAQLYEEMTPTPDDALTQAAYRALANESLAQWQIIKATGLHVEFSPTSRGEPDPYSNPRRLIQDVVENNHLFVTESRSAYGSESFKPDDSNPMLDQVPHERISGQVPLVNDIFRIVHDYFGHVREGLGFRAEGEYNTWRGHSVMYSPLARRAMTMELLVQNYWINYGPYGELNRNANVYETRYPRQRLGLLPEWVCE
;
A
#
# COMPACT_ATOMS: atom_id res chain seq x y z
N MET A 1 18.28 60.33 -20.43
CA MET A 1 18.72 59.24 -19.53
C MET A 1 17.49 58.57 -18.91
N PRO A 2 16.87 57.57 -19.57
CA PRO A 2 15.96 56.64 -18.92
C PRO A 2 16.72 55.34 -18.59
N GLY A 3 16.60 54.86 -17.35
CA GLY A 3 17.21 53.63 -16.86
C GLY A 3 16.29 52.43 -17.05
N LEU A 4 16.80 51.42 -17.75
CA LEU A 4 16.17 50.19 -18.20
C LEU A 4 15.63 49.30 -17.06
N VAL A 5 14.38 48.86 -17.21
CA VAL A 5 13.86 47.60 -16.65
C VAL A 5 13.88 46.59 -17.80
N ASN A 6 14.60 45.49 -17.62
CA ASN A 6 14.73 44.46 -18.64
C ASN A 6 13.59 43.42 -18.51
N THR A 7 12.95 43.20 -19.64
CA THR A 7 11.82 42.33 -19.97
C THR A 7 12.27 40.97 -20.51
N ALA A 8 11.59 39.89 -20.14
CA ALA A 8 11.30 38.68 -20.95
C ALA A 8 10.70 37.62 -20.00
N GLN A 9 9.58 36.94 -20.24
CA GLN A 9 8.67 36.83 -21.37
C GLN A 9 7.33 36.35 -20.79
N ALA A 10 6.27 37.10 -21.03
CA ALA A 10 4.88 36.67 -20.91
C ALA A 10 4.26 36.94 -22.26
N GLU A 11 3.99 35.89 -23.03
CA GLU A 11 3.09 35.92 -24.19
C GLU A 11 2.91 34.47 -24.69
N LEU A 12 1.66 33.98 -24.61
CA LEU A 12 0.96 33.19 -25.64
C LEU A 12 -0.29 32.52 -25.02
N PHE A 13 -1.32 33.32 -24.76
CA PHE A 13 -2.71 32.87 -24.74
C PHE A 13 -3.55 33.89 -25.51
N HIS A 14 -3.88 33.55 -26.77
CA HIS A 14 -5.22 33.70 -27.36
C HIS A 14 -5.14 33.52 -28.88
N THR A 15 -5.80 32.47 -29.38
CA THR A 15 -6.87 32.56 -30.38
C THR A 15 -7.31 31.14 -30.74
N TYR A 16 -8.50 30.76 -30.30
CA TYR A 16 -9.51 30.07 -31.11
C TYR A 16 -10.77 29.83 -30.25
N GLN A 17 -11.78 30.69 -30.42
CA GLN A 17 -13.18 30.37 -30.17
C GLN A 17 -13.89 30.57 -31.50
N ASP A 18 -14.41 29.49 -32.07
CA ASP A 18 -15.83 29.35 -32.42
C ASP A 18 -16.06 28.05 -33.20
N GLY A 19 -17.09 27.30 -32.78
CA GLY A 19 -17.88 26.49 -33.71
C GLY A 19 -17.79 24.96 -33.61
N VAL A 20 -18.80 24.42 -32.91
CA VAL A 20 -19.60 23.23 -33.26
C VAL A 20 -19.10 21.83 -32.84
N ASP A 21 -20.08 21.12 -32.25
CA ASP A 21 -20.25 19.68 -32.07
C ASP A 21 -19.57 18.98 -30.89
N SER A 22 -20.43 18.55 -29.97
CA SER A 22 -20.16 17.55 -28.94
C SER A 22 -19.62 16.25 -29.56
N PRO A 23 -18.47 15.75 -29.10
CA PRO A 23 -18.17 14.33 -29.17
C PRO A 23 -18.39 13.74 -27.78
N THR A 24 -19.40 12.87 -27.70
CA THR A 24 -19.47 11.76 -26.76
C THR A 24 -18.07 11.22 -26.45
N LEU A 25 -17.57 11.46 -25.25
CA LEU A 25 -16.37 10.78 -24.74
C LEU A 25 -16.73 9.35 -24.34
N THR A 26 -16.98 8.51 -25.33
CA THR A 26 -16.81 7.06 -25.22
C THR A 26 -15.33 6.76 -25.45
N GLY A 27 -14.57 6.47 -24.39
CA GLY A 27 -13.17 6.07 -24.56
C GLY A 27 -12.25 6.19 -23.35
N GLY A 28 -12.75 6.02 -22.12
CA GLY A 28 -11.87 5.76 -20.98
C GLY A 28 -11.42 4.30 -21.04
N SER A 29 -10.15 4.03 -21.35
CA SER A 29 -9.57 2.69 -21.37
C SER A 29 -9.61 2.06 -19.98
N THR A 30 -10.71 1.38 -19.66
CA THR A 30 -10.82 0.38 -18.60
C THR A 30 -9.94 -0.82 -18.95
N ARG A 31 -8.65 -0.80 -18.59
CA ARG A 31 -7.88 -2.05 -18.57
C ARG A 31 -8.05 -2.74 -17.23
N LEU A 32 -9.14 -3.49 -17.12
CA LEU A 32 -9.26 -4.70 -16.31
C LEU A 32 -9.67 -5.84 -17.27
N PRO A 33 -9.26 -7.11 -17.10
CA PRO A 33 -8.08 -7.67 -16.45
C PRO A 33 -7.02 -8.09 -17.49
N ILE A 34 -5.75 -8.06 -17.11
CA ILE A 34 -4.67 -8.66 -17.93
C ILE A 34 -4.88 -10.17 -17.90
N PRO A 35 -4.82 -10.88 -19.05
CA PRO A 35 -4.99 -12.32 -19.06
C PRO A 35 -3.96 -12.98 -18.14
N LEU A 36 -4.43 -13.73 -17.14
CA LEU A 36 -3.62 -14.72 -16.45
C LEU A 36 -3.30 -15.80 -17.49
N HIS A 37 -2.17 -15.66 -18.19
CA HIS A 37 -1.76 -16.66 -19.16
C HIS A 37 -1.47 -17.98 -18.44
N GLN A 38 -2.15 -19.02 -18.92
CA GLN A 38 -1.91 -20.42 -18.57
C GLN A 38 -0.48 -20.82 -18.98
N ASP A 39 0.19 -21.52 -18.06
CA ASP A 39 1.39 -22.35 -18.20
C ASP A 39 2.41 -22.03 -19.31
N GLY A 40 3.61 -21.60 -18.90
CA GLY A 40 4.86 -21.80 -19.65
C GLY A 40 5.19 -20.82 -20.78
N GLY A 41 4.52 -19.67 -20.89
CA GLY A 41 4.78 -18.66 -21.93
C GLY A 41 6.01 -17.75 -21.69
N PRO A 42 6.25 -16.77 -22.59
CA PRO A 42 7.34 -15.78 -22.47
C PRO A 42 7.34 -15.01 -21.15
N LEU A 43 6.16 -14.80 -20.55
CA LEU A 43 6.03 -14.11 -19.27
C LEU A 43 6.62 -14.92 -18.11
N GLU A 44 6.45 -16.25 -18.09
CA GLU A 44 7.01 -17.07 -17.00
C GLU A 44 8.52 -17.15 -17.09
N THR A 45 9.08 -17.27 -18.29
CA THR A 45 10.53 -17.16 -18.51
C THR A 45 11.07 -15.81 -18.06
N LEU A 46 10.32 -14.73 -18.31
CA LEU A 46 10.71 -13.39 -17.85
C LEU A 46 10.61 -13.24 -16.33
N VAL A 47 9.58 -13.81 -15.70
CA VAL A 47 9.46 -13.86 -14.23
C VAL A 47 10.66 -14.57 -13.62
N ASP A 48 11.02 -15.74 -14.17
CA ASP A 48 12.16 -16.53 -13.70
C ASP A 48 13.48 -15.75 -13.80
N ALA A 49 13.66 -14.95 -14.86
CA ALA A 49 14.85 -14.12 -15.04
C ALA A 49 15.03 -13.03 -13.95
N TYR A 50 13.94 -12.57 -13.33
CA TYR A 50 13.98 -11.60 -12.22
C TYR A 50 13.91 -12.25 -10.83
N LEU A 51 13.56 -13.53 -10.76
CA LEU A 51 13.41 -14.25 -9.51
C LEU A 51 14.78 -14.50 -8.87
N HIS A 52 14.84 -14.29 -7.56
CA HIS A 52 16.01 -14.58 -6.73
C HIS A 52 15.52 -15.19 -5.42
N HIS A 53 16.37 -16.02 -4.82
CA HIS A 53 16.02 -16.79 -3.62
C HIS A 53 16.60 -16.22 -2.33
N GLU A 54 17.61 -15.34 -2.44
CA GLU A 54 18.28 -14.77 -1.28
C GLU A 54 17.37 -13.79 -0.53
N PRO A 55 17.40 -13.77 0.82
CA PRO A 55 16.78 -12.72 1.62
C PRO A 55 17.39 -11.34 1.35
N LEU A 56 16.71 -10.28 1.79
CA LEU A 56 17.29 -8.94 1.81
C LEU A 56 18.58 -8.94 2.65
N VAL A 57 19.64 -8.32 2.13
CA VAL A 57 20.88 -8.14 2.89
C VAL A 57 20.59 -7.27 4.11
N GLY A 58 20.89 -7.79 5.30
CA GLY A 58 20.61 -7.14 6.57
C GLY A 58 19.22 -7.41 7.15
N LEU A 59 18.42 -8.30 6.54
CA LEU A 59 17.14 -8.74 7.12
C LEU A 59 17.39 -9.33 8.52
N PRO A 60 16.65 -8.90 9.56
CA PRO A 60 16.82 -9.45 10.90
C PRO A 60 16.62 -10.97 10.96
N GLU A 61 17.63 -11.68 11.45
CA GLU A 61 17.60 -13.13 11.66
C GLU A 61 17.23 -13.49 13.11
N ASN A 62 16.79 -14.73 13.33
CA ASN A 62 16.54 -15.30 14.67
C ASN A 62 15.52 -14.52 15.52
N ILE A 63 14.36 -14.22 14.92
CA ILE A 63 13.28 -13.48 15.59
C ILE A 63 12.51 -14.41 16.50
N ALA A 64 12.34 -14.02 17.77
CA ALA A 64 11.50 -14.75 18.71
C ALA A 64 10.02 -14.57 18.35
N VAL A 65 9.34 -15.67 18.06
CA VAL A 65 7.89 -15.77 17.90
C VAL A 65 7.39 -16.74 18.95
N ASP A 66 6.68 -16.22 19.94
CA ASP A 66 6.13 -16.98 21.07
C ASP A 66 7.20 -17.81 21.80
N GLY A 67 8.36 -17.19 22.04
CA GLY A 67 9.51 -17.81 22.71
C GLY A 67 10.39 -18.69 21.81
N VAL A 68 9.97 -18.96 20.56
CA VAL A 68 10.74 -19.78 19.61
C VAL A 68 11.45 -18.90 18.59
N LYS A 69 12.77 -19.07 18.44
CA LYS A 69 13.54 -18.38 17.39
C LYS A 69 13.16 -18.93 16.03
N LYS A 70 12.70 -18.06 15.13
CA LYS A 70 12.39 -18.39 13.74
C LYS A 70 13.19 -17.52 12.78
N LYS A 71 13.59 -18.10 11.66
CA LYS A 71 14.18 -17.38 10.53
C LYS A 71 13.05 -16.97 9.59
N PHE A 72 13.04 -15.70 9.20
CA PHE A 72 12.18 -15.18 8.16
C PHE A 72 13.00 -14.92 6.92
N GLY A 73 12.32 -14.94 5.78
CA GLY A 73 12.91 -14.78 4.48
C GLY A 73 11.82 -14.76 3.43
N PRO A 74 12.21 -14.77 2.17
CA PRO A 74 11.26 -14.56 1.10
C PRO A 74 10.33 -15.74 0.91
N PHE A 75 9.05 -15.44 0.75
CA PHE A 75 8.10 -16.42 0.25
C PHE A 75 8.10 -16.38 -1.28
N ILE A 76 8.65 -17.43 -1.90
CA ILE A 76 8.90 -17.46 -3.35
C ILE A 76 7.60 -17.30 -4.16
N THR A 77 6.49 -17.85 -3.70
CA THR A 77 5.17 -17.68 -4.35
C THR A 77 4.78 -16.20 -4.41
N ALA A 78 4.89 -15.47 -3.29
CA ALA A 78 4.59 -14.04 -3.24
C ALA A 78 5.58 -13.20 -4.06
N ARG A 79 6.88 -13.54 -4.06
CA ARG A 79 7.88 -12.88 -4.93
C ARG A 79 7.56 -13.05 -6.41
N ARG A 80 7.26 -14.28 -6.86
CA ARG A 80 6.85 -14.55 -8.25
C ARG A 80 5.61 -13.76 -8.63
N ALA A 81 4.60 -13.76 -7.76
CA ALA A 81 3.37 -13.00 -7.97
C ALA A 81 3.63 -11.49 -8.09
N ALA A 82 4.50 -10.91 -7.24
CA ALA A 82 4.87 -9.50 -7.32
C ALA A 82 5.62 -9.17 -8.62
N ILE A 83 6.57 -10.01 -9.04
CA ILE A 83 7.29 -9.86 -10.31
C ILE A 83 6.31 -9.92 -11.49
N ARG A 84 5.42 -10.93 -11.50
CA ARG A 84 4.40 -11.09 -12.54
C ARG A 84 3.51 -9.86 -12.63
N TYR A 85 3.04 -9.34 -11.49
CA TYR A 85 2.25 -8.11 -11.46
C TYR A 85 3.02 -6.95 -12.10
N CYS A 86 4.24 -6.66 -11.63
CA CYS A 86 5.04 -5.55 -12.16
C CYS A 86 5.21 -5.64 -13.68
N LEU A 87 5.62 -6.81 -14.19
CA LEU A 87 5.79 -7.03 -15.63
C LEU A 87 4.49 -6.83 -16.41
N SER A 88 3.36 -7.27 -15.85
CA SER A 88 2.04 -7.15 -16.49
C SER A 88 1.61 -5.71 -16.71
N VAL A 89 2.00 -4.80 -15.81
CA VAL A 89 1.67 -3.36 -15.88
C VAL A 89 2.83 -2.49 -16.37
N GLY A 90 3.91 -3.11 -16.86
CA GLY A 90 5.08 -2.39 -17.40
C GLY A 90 6.00 -1.76 -16.36
N LEU A 91 5.90 -2.15 -15.08
CA LEU A 91 6.82 -1.76 -14.03
C LEU A 91 8.04 -2.69 -13.99
N SER A 92 9.23 -2.15 -13.75
CA SER A 92 10.45 -2.95 -13.71
C SER A 92 10.66 -3.66 -12.36
N PRO A 93 10.75 -5.00 -12.32
CA PRO A 93 11.07 -5.72 -11.08
C PRO A 93 12.48 -5.46 -10.54
N THR A 94 13.38 -4.87 -11.35
CA THR A 94 14.74 -4.53 -10.90
C THR A 94 14.78 -3.47 -9.81
N ALA A 95 13.71 -2.67 -9.69
CA ALA A 95 13.62 -1.62 -8.69
C ALA A 95 13.30 -2.15 -7.27
N PHE A 96 12.96 -3.44 -7.13
CA PHE A 96 12.76 -4.04 -5.79
C PHE A 96 14.05 -3.95 -4.96
N PRO A 97 13.96 -3.54 -3.68
CA PRO A 97 15.13 -3.43 -2.83
C PRO A 97 15.79 -4.80 -2.61
N ARG A 98 17.12 -4.79 -2.46
CA ARG A 98 17.94 -5.97 -2.10
C ARG A 98 18.52 -5.88 -0.69
N THR A 99 18.25 -4.79 0.02
CA THR A 99 18.79 -4.48 1.34
C THR A 99 17.67 -4.09 2.29
N TYR A 100 17.80 -4.52 3.54
CA TYR A 100 17.00 -4.05 4.66
C TYR A 100 17.62 -2.77 5.21
N LEU A 101 16.85 -1.68 5.27
CA LEU A 101 17.32 -0.40 5.77
C LEU A 101 16.73 -0.07 7.13
N LYS A 102 17.44 0.76 7.89
CA LYS A 102 16.90 1.37 9.10
C LYS A 102 16.14 2.65 8.77
N VAL A 103 15.13 2.97 9.57
CA VAL A 103 14.35 4.20 9.51
C VAL A 103 15.26 5.36 9.89
N ASP A 104 15.27 6.40 9.06
CA ASP A 104 15.77 7.70 9.46
C ASP A 104 14.77 8.32 10.42
N LYS A 105 15.12 8.34 11.71
CA LYS A 105 14.24 8.84 12.78
C LYS A 105 13.98 10.34 12.67
N THR A 106 14.91 11.11 12.11
CA THR A 106 14.74 12.55 11.92
C THR A 106 13.69 12.79 10.84
N GLN A 107 13.82 12.11 9.70
CA GLN A 107 12.84 12.18 8.63
C GLN A 107 11.47 11.64 9.09
N ALA A 108 11.44 10.53 9.81
CA ALA A 108 10.19 9.95 10.31
C ALA A 108 9.46 10.89 11.27
N THR A 109 10.19 11.58 12.16
CA THR A 109 9.61 12.58 13.07
C THR A 109 9.05 13.77 12.29
N LEU A 110 9.77 14.26 11.27
CA LEU A 110 9.31 15.35 10.42
C LEU A 110 8.02 14.97 9.68
N VAL A 111 7.98 13.79 9.06
CA VAL A 111 6.79 13.32 8.33
C VAL A 111 5.60 13.09 9.28
N ALA A 112 5.85 12.54 10.48
CA ALA A 112 4.82 12.39 11.50
C ALA A 112 4.22 13.75 11.91
N GLN A 113 5.06 14.78 12.06
CA GLN A 113 4.61 16.14 12.35
C GLN A 113 3.79 16.73 11.19
N LEU A 114 4.26 16.58 9.94
CA LEU A 114 3.51 17.03 8.77
C LEU A 114 2.13 16.38 8.69
N TYR A 115 2.03 15.08 8.98
CA TYR A 115 0.74 14.39 9.03
C TYR A 115 -0.14 14.87 10.18
N GLU A 116 0.44 15.20 11.33
CA GLU A 116 -0.31 15.72 12.47
C GLU A 116 -0.93 17.09 12.18
N GLU A 117 -0.18 17.95 11.48
CA GLU A 117 -0.55 19.31 11.15
C GLU A 117 -1.38 19.42 9.85
N MET A 118 -1.48 18.34 9.06
CA MET A 118 -2.15 18.41 7.76
C MET A 118 -3.64 18.69 7.90
N THR A 119 -4.15 19.53 7.01
CA THR A 119 -5.58 19.68 6.76
C THR A 119 -5.99 18.67 5.68
N PRO A 120 -7.01 17.81 5.93
CA PRO A 120 -7.53 16.90 4.90
C PRO A 120 -8.02 17.67 3.67
N THR A 121 -7.78 17.11 2.49
CA THR A 121 -8.20 17.66 1.19
C THR A 121 -9.03 16.64 0.40
N PRO A 122 -10.18 16.17 0.95
CA PRO A 122 -10.94 15.09 0.34
C PRO A 122 -11.48 15.44 -1.05
N ASP A 123 -11.82 16.71 -1.31
CA ASP A 123 -12.37 17.16 -2.59
C ASP A 123 -11.30 17.65 -3.59
N ASP A 124 -10.02 17.65 -3.21
CA ASP A 124 -8.94 18.06 -4.11
C ASP A 124 -8.78 17.06 -5.26
N ALA A 125 -8.68 17.57 -6.49
CA ALA A 125 -8.65 16.74 -7.70
C ALA A 125 -7.44 15.79 -7.74
N LEU A 126 -6.30 16.23 -7.23
CA LEU A 126 -5.08 15.42 -7.20
C LEU A 126 -5.15 14.36 -6.09
N THR A 127 -5.67 14.71 -4.90
CA THR A 127 -5.98 13.74 -3.85
C THR A 127 -6.91 12.64 -4.38
N GLN A 128 -8.03 13.02 -5.00
CA GLN A 128 -8.98 12.07 -5.58
C GLN A 128 -8.33 11.18 -6.64
N ALA A 129 -7.54 11.75 -7.55
CA ALA A 129 -6.86 11.00 -8.59
C ALA A 129 -5.85 9.99 -8.00
N ALA A 130 -5.08 10.40 -6.98
CA ALA A 130 -4.11 9.54 -6.31
C ALA A 130 -4.77 8.36 -5.58
N TYR A 131 -5.84 8.61 -4.83
CA TYR A 131 -6.55 7.57 -4.10
C TYR A 131 -7.34 6.62 -5.01
N ARG A 132 -7.91 7.11 -6.13
CA ARG A 132 -8.50 6.24 -7.15
C ARG A 132 -7.46 5.39 -7.86
N ALA A 133 -6.27 5.92 -8.12
CA ALA A 133 -5.16 5.15 -8.67
C ALA A 133 -4.72 4.05 -7.70
N LEU A 134 -4.57 4.37 -6.41
CA LEU A 134 -4.31 3.39 -5.35
C LEU A 134 -5.37 2.29 -5.34
N ALA A 135 -6.66 2.65 -5.26
CA ALA A 135 -7.77 1.70 -5.26
C ALA A 135 -7.70 0.73 -6.45
N ASN A 136 -7.58 1.26 -7.67
CA ASN A 136 -7.55 0.47 -8.89
C ASN A 136 -6.34 -0.46 -8.96
N GLU A 137 -5.15 0.04 -8.60
CA GLU A 137 -3.91 -0.74 -8.63
C GLU A 137 -3.88 -1.80 -7.54
N SER A 138 -4.45 -1.55 -6.35
CA SER A 138 -4.62 -2.57 -5.30
C SER A 138 -5.60 -3.66 -5.74
N LEU A 139 -6.71 -3.31 -6.39
CA LEU A 139 -7.65 -4.29 -6.94
C LEU A 139 -7.00 -5.14 -8.05
N ALA A 140 -6.13 -4.56 -8.87
CA ALA A 140 -5.36 -5.30 -9.88
C ALA A 140 -4.34 -6.26 -9.23
N GLN A 141 -3.63 -5.81 -8.21
CA GLN A 141 -2.73 -6.65 -7.40
C GLN A 141 -3.49 -7.80 -6.74
N TRP A 142 -4.69 -7.55 -6.22
CA TRP A 142 -5.56 -8.57 -5.63
C TRP A 142 -5.88 -9.70 -6.61
N GLN A 143 -6.13 -9.40 -7.89
CA GLN A 143 -6.37 -10.45 -8.89
C GLN A 143 -5.15 -11.38 -9.05
N ILE A 144 -3.93 -10.84 -8.97
CA ILE A 144 -2.70 -11.65 -9.00
C ILE A 144 -2.54 -12.49 -7.73
N ILE A 145 -2.88 -11.94 -6.56
CA ILE A 145 -2.83 -12.67 -5.28
C ILE A 145 -3.82 -13.84 -5.30
N LYS A 146 -5.05 -13.64 -5.76
CA LYS A 146 -6.06 -14.71 -5.88
C LYS A 146 -5.56 -15.89 -6.72
N ALA A 147 -4.79 -15.62 -7.77
CA ALA A 147 -4.21 -16.66 -8.61
C ALA A 147 -3.14 -17.52 -7.90
N THR A 148 -2.67 -17.10 -6.71
CA THR A 148 -1.80 -17.93 -5.85
C THR A 148 -2.59 -18.91 -4.99
N GLY A 149 -3.92 -18.84 -5.00
CA GLY A 149 -4.80 -19.66 -4.19
C GLY A 149 -4.92 -19.24 -2.73
N LEU A 150 -4.41 -18.05 -2.37
CA LEU A 150 -4.51 -17.50 -1.00
C LEU A 150 -5.98 -17.50 -0.55
N HIS A 151 -6.25 -18.17 0.58
CA HIS A 151 -7.53 -18.07 1.27
C HIS A 151 -7.50 -16.88 2.22
N VAL A 152 -8.57 -16.08 2.23
CA VAL A 152 -8.67 -14.89 3.08
C VAL A 152 -9.98 -14.89 3.84
N GLU A 153 -9.89 -14.61 5.13
CA GLU A 153 -11.02 -14.43 6.02
C GLU A 153 -10.92 -13.09 6.77
N PHE A 154 -12.07 -12.51 7.14
CA PHE A 154 -12.05 -11.42 8.11
C PHE A 154 -11.67 -11.96 9.48
N SER A 155 -10.76 -11.25 10.15
CA SER A 155 -10.31 -11.59 11.50
C SER A 155 -11.51 -11.76 12.44
N PRO A 156 -11.54 -12.84 13.24
CA PRO A 156 -12.66 -13.13 14.12
C PRO A 156 -12.77 -12.11 15.28
N THR A 157 -11.79 -11.24 15.46
CA THR A 157 -11.81 -10.15 16.46
C THR A 157 -12.98 -9.18 16.28
N SER A 158 -13.45 -8.97 15.04
CA SER A 158 -14.65 -8.15 14.78
C SER A 158 -15.92 -8.75 15.39
N ARG A 159 -15.90 -10.05 15.71
CA ARG A 159 -16.98 -10.77 16.41
C ARG A 159 -16.71 -10.94 17.92
N GLY A 160 -15.64 -10.32 18.44
CA GLY A 160 -15.24 -10.41 19.85
C GLY A 160 -14.47 -11.69 20.21
N GLU A 161 -14.03 -12.46 19.21
CA GLU A 161 -13.18 -13.63 19.42
C GLU A 161 -11.70 -13.21 19.58
N PRO A 162 -10.82 -14.09 20.09
CA PRO A 162 -9.40 -13.79 20.25
C PRO A 162 -8.70 -13.44 18.93
N ASP A 163 -7.69 -12.57 19.01
CA ASP A 163 -6.84 -12.23 17.86
C ASP A 163 -6.08 -13.47 17.35
N PRO A 164 -6.27 -13.88 16.08
CA PRO A 164 -5.57 -15.01 15.51
C PRO A 164 -4.05 -14.80 15.45
N TYR A 165 -3.59 -13.54 15.45
CA TYR A 165 -2.18 -13.15 15.34
C TYR A 165 -1.71 -12.31 16.53
N SER A 166 -1.87 -12.83 17.75
CA SER A 166 -1.35 -12.21 18.98
C SER A 166 0.13 -11.79 18.89
N ASN A 167 0.92 -12.50 18.08
CA ASN A 167 2.17 -12.00 17.51
C ASN A 167 1.98 -11.75 16.01
N PRO A 168 2.12 -10.52 15.50
CA PRO A 168 1.89 -10.20 14.08
C PRO A 168 2.72 -11.03 13.09
N ARG A 169 3.88 -11.55 13.53
CA ARG A 169 4.71 -12.47 12.71
C ARG A 169 4.02 -13.81 12.41
N ARG A 170 2.94 -14.16 13.11
CA ARG A 170 2.10 -15.33 12.82
C ARG A 170 1.35 -15.19 11.51
N LEU A 171 1.00 -13.98 11.08
CA LEU A 171 0.41 -13.74 9.76
C LEU A 171 1.30 -14.29 8.65
N ILE A 172 2.59 -13.96 8.68
CA ILE A 172 3.55 -14.42 7.66
C ILE A 172 3.63 -15.95 7.64
N GLN A 173 3.60 -16.58 8.81
CA GLN A 173 3.63 -18.05 8.92
C GLN A 173 2.36 -18.67 8.39
N ASP A 174 1.20 -18.10 8.70
CA ASP A 174 -0.09 -18.61 8.23
C ASP A 174 -0.16 -18.59 6.69
N VAL A 175 0.32 -17.52 6.07
CA VAL A 175 0.39 -17.45 4.60
C VAL A 175 1.38 -18.48 4.04
N VAL A 176 2.58 -18.60 4.62
CA VAL A 176 3.62 -19.48 4.10
C VAL A 176 3.29 -20.97 4.32
N GLU A 177 2.72 -21.31 5.47
CA GLU A 177 2.50 -22.69 5.92
C GLU A 177 1.10 -23.19 5.50
N ASN A 178 0.09 -22.32 5.46
CA ASN A 178 -1.31 -22.71 5.21
C ASN A 178 -1.94 -22.02 4.00
N ASN A 179 -1.25 -21.10 3.33
CA ASN A 179 -1.81 -20.27 2.26
C ASN A 179 -3.10 -19.55 2.69
N HIS A 180 -3.11 -19.08 3.94
CA HIS A 180 -4.26 -18.46 4.60
C HIS A 180 -3.89 -17.12 5.24
N LEU A 181 -4.82 -16.17 5.26
CA LEU A 181 -4.65 -14.85 5.87
C LEU A 181 -5.95 -14.36 6.53
N PHE A 182 -5.88 -13.99 7.79
CA PHE A 182 -6.89 -13.16 8.44
C PHE A 182 -6.60 -11.67 8.22
N VAL A 183 -7.57 -10.92 7.71
CA VAL A 183 -7.47 -9.46 7.55
C VAL A 183 -8.40 -8.75 8.53
N THR A 184 -7.92 -7.69 9.15
CA THR A 184 -8.75 -6.83 10.00
C THR A 184 -9.74 -6.03 9.15
N GLU A 185 -11.05 -6.19 9.41
CA GLU A 185 -12.10 -5.50 8.67
C GLU A 185 -12.12 -3.99 8.97
N SER A 186 -12.11 -3.17 7.92
CA SER A 186 -12.13 -1.70 8.01
C SER A 186 -13.34 -1.16 8.75
N ARG A 187 -14.51 -1.81 8.60
CA ARG A 187 -15.74 -1.41 9.31
C ARG A 187 -15.64 -1.58 10.82
N SER A 188 -14.76 -2.47 11.29
CA SER A 188 -14.51 -2.72 12.71
C SER A 188 -13.30 -1.96 13.25
N ALA A 189 -12.37 -1.55 12.37
CA ALA A 189 -11.12 -0.89 12.76
C ALA A 189 -10.73 0.20 11.74
N TYR A 190 -11.00 1.46 12.08
CA TYR A 190 -10.79 2.63 11.23
C TYR A 190 -10.01 3.76 11.96
N GLY A 191 -8.79 3.43 12.39
CA GLY A 191 -7.96 4.34 13.17
C GLY A 191 -8.53 4.56 14.58
N SER A 192 -8.47 5.81 15.06
CA SER A 192 -9.05 6.19 16.36
C SER A 192 -10.54 6.55 16.31
N GLU A 193 -11.16 6.49 15.14
CA GLU A 193 -12.57 6.84 14.94
C GLU A 193 -13.44 5.61 14.71
N SER A 194 -14.72 5.70 15.09
CA SER A 194 -15.72 4.73 14.63
C SER A 194 -15.87 4.85 13.12
N PHE A 195 -15.96 3.71 12.44
CA PHE A 195 -16.21 3.67 11.01
C PHE A 195 -17.51 4.43 10.66
N LYS A 196 -17.41 5.27 9.64
CA LYS A 196 -18.54 5.93 8.98
C LYS A 196 -18.33 5.81 7.47
N PRO A 197 -19.37 5.46 6.69
CA PRO A 197 -19.29 5.60 5.24
C PRO A 197 -18.92 7.03 4.85
N ASP A 198 -18.07 7.16 3.86
CA ASP A 198 -17.63 8.45 3.31
C ASP A 198 -17.40 8.28 1.81
N ASP A 199 -18.37 8.75 1.02
CA ASP A 199 -18.34 8.65 -0.45
C ASP A 199 -17.23 9.50 -1.08
N SER A 200 -16.61 10.40 -0.30
CA SER A 200 -15.44 11.15 -0.75
C SER A 200 -14.15 10.33 -0.66
N ASN A 201 -14.13 9.19 0.03
CA ASN A 201 -12.94 8.35 0.18
C ASN A 201 -13.01 7.10 -0.72
N PRO A 202 -12.25 7.04 -1.83
CA PRO A 202 -12.23 5.86 -2.73
C PRO A 202 -11.84 4.55 -2.05
N MET A 203 -11.14 4.60 -0.90
CA MET A 203 -10.78 3.39 -0.14
C MET A 203 -11.99 2.77 0.58
N LEU A 204 -13.08 3.53 0.77
CA LEU A 204 -14.31 3.04 1.38
C LEU A 204 -15.35 2.57 0.36
N ASP A 205 -15.01 2.58 -0.93
CA ASP A 205 -15.86 2.01 -1.97
C ASP A 205 -16.04 0.50 -1.74
N GLN A 206 -17.25 0.00 -1.97
CA GLN A 206 -17.53 -1.43 -1.92
C GLN A 206 -16.99 -2.14 -3.16
N VAL A 207 -16.56 -3.39 -3.01
CA VAL A 207 -16.13 -4.25 -4.12
C VAL A 207 -17.19 -5.34 -4.36
N PRO A 208 -18.30 -5.04 -5.06
CA PRO A 208 -19.54 -5.84 -5.04
C PRO A 208 -19.39 -7.25 -5.62
N HIS A 209 -18.33 -7.52 -6.38
CA HIS A 209 -18.06 -8.81 -7.00
C HIS A 209 -17.14 -9.72 -6.15
N GLU A 210 -16.65 -9.23 -5.02
CA GLU A 210 -15.76 -9.99 -4.13
C GLU A 210 -16.51 -10.36 -2.84
N ARG A 211 -16.08 -11.46 -2.21
CA ARG A 211 -16.59 -11.89 -0.90
C ARG A 211 -15.45 -12.32 0.00
N ILE A 212 -15.46 -11.84 1.24
CA ILE A 212 -14.57 -12.28 2.32
C ILE A 212 -15.46 -12.64 3.50
N SER A 213 -15.36 -13.88 3.98
CA SER A 213 -16.25 -14.43 5.03
C SER A 213 -17.74 -14.15 4.75
N GLY A 214 -18.17 -14.25 3.49
CA GLY A 214 -19.55 -14.02 3.05
C GLY A 214 -19.98 -12.56 2.88
N GLN A 215 -19.11 -11.59 3.20
CA GLN A 215 -19.42 -10.16 3.17
C GLN A 215 -18.78 -9.44 1.97
N VAL A 216 -19.37 -8.33 1.54
CA VAL A 216 -18.78 -7.45 0.50
C VAL A 216 -17.66 -6.61 1.12
N PRO A 217 -16.39 -6.81 0.72
CA PRO A 217 -15.28 -6.03 1.27
C PRO A 217 -15.28 -4.60 0.74
N LEU A 218 -14.61 -3.71 1.45
CA LEU A 218 -14.22 -2.38 0.97
C LEU A 218 -12.90 -2.47 0.20
N VAL A 219 -12.61 -1.47 -0.63
CA VAL A 219 -11.30 -1.32 -1.28
C VAL A 219 -10.17 -1.33 -0.24
N ASN A 220 -10.36 -0.70 0.92
CA ASN A 220 -9.38 -0.69 2.00
C ASN A 220 -9.11 -2.09 2.59
N ASP A 221 -10.12 -2.96 2.66
CA ASP A 221 -9.91 -4.35 3.10
C ASP A 221 -9.03 -5.10 2.09
N ILE A 222 -9.27 -4.88 0.79
CA ILE A 222 -8.43 -5.44 -0.27
C ILE A 222 -7.01 -4.89 -0.21
N PHE A 223 -6.87 -3.58 0.02
CA PHE A 223 -5.57 -2.94 0.17
C PHE A 223 -4.77 -3.50 1.35
N ARG A 224 -5.41 -3.75 2.50
CA ARG A 224 -4.76 -4.39 3.66
C ARG A 224 -4.23 -5.78 3.32
N ILE A 225 -5.01 -6.62 2.63
CA ILE A 225 -4.57 -7.95 2.16
C ILE A 225 -3.36 -7.82 1.23
N VAL A 226 -3.45 -6.90 0.26
CA VAL A 226 -2.39 -6.67 -0.73
C VAL A 226 -1.11 -6.20 -0.05
N HIS A 227 -1.20 -5.29 0.92
CA HIS A 227 -0.09 -4.83 1.75
C HIS A 227 0.51 -5.96 2.58
N ASP A 228 -0.30 -6.75 3.27
CA ASP A 228 0.21 -7.85 4.09
C ASP A 228 0.90 -8.92 3.24
N TYR A 229 0.35 -9.25 2.08
CA TYR A 229 0.92 -10.27 1.20
C TYR A 229 2.18 -9.77 0.46
N PHE A 230 2.11 -8.63 -0.24
CA PHE A 230 3.24 -8.13 -1.04
C PHE A 230 4.24 -7.28 -0.26
N GLY A 231 3.81 -6.62 0.81
CA GLY A 231 4.65 -5.84 1.71
C GLY A 231 5.33 -6.71 2.75
N HIS A 232 4.57 -7.44 3.58
CA HIS A 232 5.13 -8.22 4.69
C HIS A 232 5.60 -9.62 4.29
N VAL A 233 4.70 -10.43 3.71
CA VAL A 233 4.96 -11.87 3.48
C VAL A 233 6.03 -12.08 2.42
N ARG A 234 6.03 -11.29 1.34
CA ARG A 234 6.97 -11.41 0.20
C ARG A 234 8.43 -11.57 0.63
N GLU A 235 8.85 -10.77 1.62
CA GLU A 235 10.24 -10.70 2.09
C GLU A 235 10.41 -11.19 3.55
N GLY A 236 9.31 -11.54 4.23
CA GLY A 236 9.33 -11.87 5.65
C GLY A 236 9.61 -10.65 6.55
N LEU A 237 9.03 -9.50 6.22
CA LEU A 237 9.24 -8.22 6.92
C LEU A 237 8.31 -8.06 8.12
N GLY A 238 8.79 -7.40 9.18
CA GLY A 238 8.02 -7.22 10.42
C GLY A 238 7.00 -6.10 10.37
N PHE A 239 6.23 -5.97 11.44
CA PHE A 239 5.15 -4.98 11.60
C PHE A 239 5.51 -3.82 12.55
N ARG A 240 6.77 -3.73 12.95
CA ARG A 240 7.32 -2.57 13.68
C ARG A 240 7.88 -1.57 12.67
N ALA A 241 8.18 -0.35 13.11
CA ALA A 241 8.61 0.77 12.27
C ALA A 241 9.59 0.39 11.14
N GLU A 242 10.62 -0.38 11.48
CA GLU A 242 11.64 -0.81 10.52
C GLU A 242 11.12 -1.80 9.48
N GLY A 243 10.26 -2.72 9.89
CA GLY A 243 9.64 -3.66 8.96
C GLY A 243 8.70 -2.93 8.02
N GLU A 244 7.87 -2.03 8.54
CA GLU A 244 6.90 -1.22 7.79
C GLU A 244 7.56 -0.24 6.82
N TYR A 245 8.70 0.32 7.20
CA TYR A 245 9.50 1.11 6.27
C TYR A 245 9.99 0.27 5.09
N ASN A 246 10.49 -0.94 5.35
CA ASN A 246 10.95 -1.83 4.28
C ASN A 246 9.78 -2.43 3.47
N THR A 247 8.59 -2.62 4.05
CA THR A 247 7.40 -3.01 3.30
C THR A 247 7.00 -1.91 2.34
N TRP A 248 6.93 -0.66 2.80
CA TRP A 248 6.69 0.51 1.96
C TRP A 248 7.71 0.62 0.82
N ARG A 249 9.02 0.50 1.09
CA ARG A 249 10.06 0.53 0.04
C ARG A 249 9.83 -0.54 -1.02
N GLY A 250 9.51 -1.75 -0.59
CA GLY A 250 9.30 -2.89 -1.47
C GLY A 250 7.99 -2.82 -2.25
N HIS A 251 6.93 -2.29 -1.65
CA HIS A 251 5.60 -2.25 -2.23
C HIS A 251 5.40 -1.02 -3.12
N SER A 252 6.11 0.09 -2.85
CA SER A 252 6.10 1.32 -3.67
C SER A 252 6.52 1.08 -5.11
N VAL A 253 7.37 0.08 -5.34
CA VAL A 253 7.80 -0.37 -6.68
C VAL A 253 6.64 -0.93 -7.51
N MET A 254 5.58 -1.40 -6.85
CA MET A 254 4.39 -2.00 -7.49
C MET A 254 3.27 -0.97 -7.74
N TYR A 255 3.49 0.30 -7.44
CA TYR A 255 2.51 1.35 -7.69
C TYR A 255 3.07 2.38 -8.67
N SER A 256 2.18 2.92 -9.51
CA SER A 256 2.47 4.09 -10.33
C SER A 256 2.89 5.27 -9.45
N PRO A 257 3.65 6.26 -9.97
CA PRO A 257 4.00 7.44 -9.20
C PRO A 257 2.80 8.14 -8.57
N LEU A 258 1.66 8.18 -9.26
CA LEU A 258 0.42 8.79 -8.75
C LEU A 258 -0.19 7.99 -7.59
N ALA A 259 -0.38 6.68 -7.75
CA ALA A 259 -0.90 5.81 -6.69
C ALA A 259 0.03 5.75 -5.47
N ARG A 260 1.35 5.81 -5.70
CA ARG A 260 2.37 5.82 -4.63
C ARG A 260 2.19 6.99 -3.66
N ARG A 261 1.71 8.14 -4.14
CA ARG A 261 1.43 9.30 -3.26
C ARG A 261 0.41 8.94 -2.18
N ALA A 262 -0.73 8.37 -2.56
CA ALA A 262 -1.77 7.93 -1.63
C ALA A 262 -1.33 6.72 -0.80
N MET A 263 -0.68 5.73 -1.42
CA MET A 263 -0.15 4.55 -0.72
C MET A 263 0.82 4.94 0.41
N THR A 264 1.66 5.94 0.17
CA THR A 264 2.61 6.46 1.16
C THR A 264 1.87 7.03 2.37
N MET A 265 0.73 7.69 2.17
CA MET A 265 -0.13 8.18 3.25
C MET A 265 -0.67 7.04 4.11
N GLU A 266 -1.22 6.01 3.46
CA GLU A 266 -1.88 4.87 4.13
C GLU A 266 -0.91 3.93 4.85
N LEU A 267 0.35 3.85 4.38
CA LEU A 267 1.35 2.93 4.94
C LEU A 267 2.42 3.66 5.74
N LEU A 268 3.29 4.41 5.06
CA LEU A 268 4.50 4.97 5.68
C LEU A 268 4.17 6.08 6.67
N VAL A 269 3.33 7.02 6.25
CA VAL A 269 3.05 8.25 7.01
C VAL A 269 2.29 7.94 8.29
N GLN A 270 1.23 7.13 8.21
CA GLN A 270 0.53 6.67 9.42
C GLN A 270 1.45 5.86 10.33
N ASN A 271 2.32 5.02 9.78
CA ASN A 271 3.29 4.27 10.60
C ASN A 271 4.30 5.18 11.30
N TYR A 272 4.78 6.21 10.62
CA TYR A 272 5.64 7.22 11.22
C TYR A 272 4.93 8.02 12.29
N TRP A 273 3.68 8.40 12.08
CA TRP A 273 2.88 9.04 13.13
C TRP A 273 2.72 8.13 14.35
N ILE A 274 2.41 6.84 14.14
CA ILE A 274 2.27 5.86 15.23
C ILE A 274 3.56 5.76 16.03
N ASN A 275 4.73 5.71 15.38
CA ASN A 275 5.99 5.42 16.04
C ASN A 275 6.77 6.66 16.49
N TYR A 276 6.55 7.83 15.88
CA TYR A 276 7.37 9.04 16.08
C TYR A 276 6.54 10.32 16.25
N GLY A 277 5.20 10.24 16.19
CA GLY A 277 4.29 11.34 16.48
C GLY A 277 4.04 11.54 17.99
N PRO A 278 2.98 12.28 18.36
CA PRO A 278 2.70 12.68 19.74
C PRO A 278 2.61 11.52 20.75
N TYR A 279 2.19 10.34 20.30
CA TYR A 279 2.06 9.14 21.13
C TYR A 279 3.17 8.09 20.89
N GLY A 280 4.22 8.45 20.13
CA GLY A 280 5.26 7.51 19.69
C GLY A 280 6.00 6.80 20.83
N GLU A 281 6.25 7.49 21.95
CA GLU A 281 6.90 6.87 23.12
C GLU A 281 6.08 5.74 23.72
N LEU A 282 4.76 5.94 23.85
CA LEU A 282 3.83 4.93 24.30
C LEU A 282 3.70 3.80 23.26
N ASN A 283 3.42 4.17 22.01
CA ASN A 283 3.09 3.22 20.94
C ASN A 283 4.23 2.25 20.61
N ARG A 284 5.50 2.67 20.74
CA ARG A 284 6.65 1.78 20.48
C ARG A 284 6.72 0.58 21.43
N ASN A 285 6.10 0.68 22.60
CA ASN A 285 6.05 -0.38 23.62
C ASN A 285 4.66 -1.02 23.75
N ALA A 286 3.64 -0.43 23.12
CA ALA A 286 2.26 -0.88 23.20
C ALA A 286 2.01 -2.16 22.38
N ASN A 287 1.01 -2.92 22.83
CA ASN A 287 0.33 -3.90 21.99
C ASN A 287 -0.75 -3.22 21.12
N VAL A 288 -1.40 -3.98 20.25
CA VAL A 288 -2.41 -3.48 19.30
C VAL A 288 -3.60 -2.78 19.99
N TYR A 289 -4.01 -3.24 21.18
CA TYR A 289 -5.12 -2.67 21.94
C TYR A 289 -4.77 -1.38 22.69
N GLU A 290 -3.50 -1.21 23.03
CA GLU A 290 -2.99 -0.03 23.74
C GLU A 290 -2.47 1.05 22.79
N THR A 291 -2.21 0.68 21.53
CA THR A 291 -1.69 1.60 20.52
C THR A 291 -2.71 2.71 20.24
N ARG A 292 -2.25 3.96 20.28
CA ARG A 292 -3.00 5.13 19.84
C ARG A 292 -2.82 5.29 18.35
N TYR A 293 -3.91 5.15 17.61
CA TYR A 293 -3.92 5.28 16.15
C TYR A 293 -4.25 6.71 15.71
N PRO A 294 -3.68 7.16 14.58
CA PRO A 294 -4.03 8.46 14.02
C PRO A 294 -5.51 8.50 13.61
N ARG A 295 -6.03 9.73 13.56
CA ARG A 295 -7.25 10.00 12.79
C ARG A 295 -6.96 9.74 11.31
N GLN A 296 -7.92 9.20 10.58
CA GLN A 296 -7.80 9.04 9.13
C GLN A 296 -7.89 10.43 8.47
N ARG A 297 -6.91 10.79 7.65
CA ARG A 297 -6.85 12.09 6.95
C ARG A 297 -6.66 11.85 5.46
N LEU A 298 -7.73 12.05 4.69
CA LEU A 298 -7.66 11.98 3.23
C LEU A 298 -6.96 13.23 2.69
N GLY A 299 -5.79 13.06 2.09
CA GLY A 299 -4.97 14.16 1.56
C GLY A 299 -3.59 13.67 1.18
N LEU A 300 -2.76 14.55 0.64
CA LEU A 300 -1.40 14.23 0.20
C LEU A 300 -0.38 15.13 0.89
N LEU A 301 0.72 14.54 1.37
CA LEU A 301 1.90 15.28 1.79
C LEU A 301 2.75 15.73 0.57
N PRO A 302 3.76 16.61 0.77
CA PRO A 302 4.67 17.03 -0.30
C PRO A 302 5.35 15.84 -0.99
N GLU A 303 5.67 16.00 -2.27
CA GLU A 303 6.14 14.90 -3.14
C GLU A 303 7.39 14.19 -2.62
N TRP A 304 8.33 14.92 -2.01
CA TRP A 304 9.55 14.34 -1.43
C TRP A 304 9.29 13.22 -0.41
N VAL A 305 8.11 13.18 0.22
CA VAL A 305 7.74 12.13 1.20
C VAL A 305 7.56 10.76 0.52
N CYS A 306 7.21 10.72 -0.77
CA CYS A 306 6.91 9.49 -1.51
C CYS A 306 7.94 9.13 -2.60
N GLU A 307 9.04 9.88 -2.68
CA GLU A 307 10.13 9.71 -3.65
C GLU A 307 11.27 8.80 -3.14
#